data_AF-F2SNC9-F1
#
_entry.id   AF-F2SNC9-F1
#
_cell.length_a   1.000
_cell.length_b   1.000
_cell.length_c   1.000
_cell.angle_alpha   90.00
_cell.angle_beta   90.00
_cell.angle_gamma   90.00
#
_symmetry.space_group_name_H-M   'P 1'
#
loop_
_entity.id
_entity.type
_entity.pdbx_description
1 polymer ?
#
loop_
_entity_poly.entity_id
_entity_poly.type
_entity_poly.pdbx_seq_one_letter_code
_entity_poly.pdbx_strand_id
1 'polypeptide(L)'
;MITRMQGLKRKMETLQEEEKSILSQSRKRIEHLEDLFGIQSLVDVKYDRWSKTRLNRLLVDHMLRSGYLESAKQLAHEEGLEDLVDVHVFAQCQRIAESLRRGETKEALQWCGENKVALKKLHNKLEFELRMQQYIEMLRAGERTEARQHAKKYLTPHSETYQSDILRAAGLMVFPPNTDAEPYKV
;
A
#
# COMPACT_ATOMS: atom_id res chain seq x y z
N MET A 1 -20.73 -13.98 -26.93
CA MET A 1 -20.67 -14.86 -25.72
C MET A 1 -19.29 -15.47 -25.51
N ILE A 2 -18.65 -16.05 -26.53
CA ILE A 2 -17.35 -16.74 -26.42
C ILE A 2 -16.25 -15.85 -25.83
N THR A 3 -16.12 -14.59 -26.27
CA THR A 3 -15.10 -13.65 -25.75
C THR A 3 -15.26 -13.36 -24.26
N ARG A 4 -16.51 -13.28 -23.77
CA ARG A 4 -16.79 -13.11 -22.33
C ARG A 4 -16.38 -14.35 -21.52
N MET A 5 -16.67 -15.55 -22.04
CA MET A 5 -16.25 -16.80 -21.41
C MET A 5 -14.73 -16.96 -21.38
N GLN A 6 -14.04 -16.59 -22.47
CA GLN A 6 -12.57 -16.59 -22.51
C GLN A 6 -11.97 -15.58 -21.52
N GLY A 7 -12.57 -14.40 -21.40
CA GLY A 7 -12.16 -13.41 -20.40
C GLY A 7 -12.36 -13.90 -18.96
N LEU A 8 -13.47 -14.60 -18.68
CA LEU A 8 -13.73 -15.20 -17.38
C LEU A 8 -12.73 -16.33 -17.08
N LYS A 9 -12.46 -17.21 -18.05
CA LYS A 9 -11.47 -18.28 -17.93
C LYS A 9 -10.10 -17.73 -17.53
N ARG A 10 -9.59 -16.72 -18.25
CA ARG A 10 -8.30 -16.08 -17.94
C ARG A 10 -8.26 -15.50 -16.53
N LYS A 11 -9.32 -14.80 -16.11
CA LYS A 11 -9.41 -14.27 -14.74
C LYS A 11 -9.40 -15.37 -13.70
N MET A 12 -10.12 -16.47 -13.95
CA MET A 12 -10.17 -17.60 -13.04
C MET A 12 -8.80 -18.29 -12.92
N GLU A 13 -8.07 -18.44 -14.03
CA GLU A 13 -6.71 -18.96 -14.05
C GLU A 13 -5.75 -18.08 -13.22
N THR A 14 -5.83 -16.75 -13.36
CA THR A 14 -5.02 -15.82 -12.55
C THR A 14 -5.34 -15.94 -11.06
N LEU A 15 -6.63 -15.92 -10.69
CA LEU A 15 -7.04 -16.06 -9.29
C LEU A 15 -6.62 -17.40 -8.69
N GLN A 16 -6.68 -18.48 -9.47
CA GLN A 16 -6.26 -19.80 -9.02
C GLN A 16 -4.74 -19.85 -8.77
N GLU A 17 -3.93 -19.18 -9.60
CA GLU A 17 -2.48 -19.13 -9.42
C GLU A 17 -2.09 -18.28 -8.21
N GLU A 18 -2.76 -17.14 -8.01
CA GLU A 18 -2.62 -16.30 -6.81
C GLU A 18 -2.98 -17.10 -5.55
N GLU A 19 -4.10 -17.82 -5.55
CA GLU A 19 -4.53 -18.66 -4.43
C GLU A 19 -3.50 -19.75 -4.11
N LYS A 20 -2.98 -20.46 -5.12
CA LYS A 20 -1.92 -21.46 -4.91
C LYS A 20 -0.68 -20.87 -4.26
N SER A 21 -0.25 -19.69 -4.73
CA SER A 21 0.91 -18.99 -4.17
C SER A 21 0.69 -18.66 -2.69
N ILE A 22 -0.48 -18.06 -2.36
CA ILE A 22 -0.86 -17.72 -0.98
C ILE A 22 -0.91 -18.97 -0.09
N LEU A 23 -1.48 -20.07 -0.58
CA LEU A 23 -1.54 -21.33 0.15
C LEU A 23 -0.16 -21.94 0.36
N SER A 24 0.72 -21.89 -0.63
CA SER A 24 2.11 -22.37 -0.53
C SER A 24 2.88 -21.60 0.54
N GLN A 25 2.82 -20.27 0.51
CA GLN A 25 3.45 -19.40 1.52
C GLN A 25 2.89 -19.67 2.92
N SER A 26 1.57 -19.78 3.04
CA SER A 26 0.91 -20.07 4.33
C SER A 26 1.37 -21.41 4.89
N ARG A 27 1.47 -22.45 4.05
CA ARG A 27 1.96 -23.78 4.45
C ARG A 27 3.40 -23.72 4.94
N LYS A 28 4.31 -23.09 4.19
CA LYS A 28 5.72 -22.94 4.60
C LYS A 28 5.88 -22.17 5.92
N ARG A 29 5.04 -21.15 6.14
CA ARG A 29 5.01 -20.41 7.42
C ARG A 29 4.53 -21.28 8.58
N ILE A 30 3.53 -22.13 8.35
CA ILE A 30 3.05 -23.10 9.36
C ILE A 30 4.13 -24.13 9.66
N GLU A 31 4.74 -24.73 8.63
CA GLU A 31 5.84 -25.70 8.78
C GLU A 31 7.01 -25.13 9.58
N HIS A 32 7.43 -23.89 9.27
CA HIS A 32 8.47 -23.21 10.04
C HIS A 32 8.07 -22.98 11.52
N LEU A 33 6.79 -22.81 11.84
CA LEU A 33 6.32 -22.74 13.22
C LEU A 33 6.25 -24.12 13.87
N GLU A 34 5.82 -25.14 13.15
CA GLU A 34 5.79 -26.54 13.61
C GLU A 34 7.18 -27.07 13.94
N ASP A 35 8.20 -26.70 13.15
CA ASP A 35 9.60 -27.00 13.42
C ASP A 35 10.04 -26.54 14.81
N LEU A 36 9.58 -25.35 15.24
CA LEU A 36 9.88 -24.84 16.59
C LEU A 36 9.26 -25.74 17.67
N PHE A 37 8.01 -26.19 17.48
CA PHE A 37 7.33 -27.06 18.44
C PHE A 37 7.96 -28.46 18.51
N GLY A 38 8.64 -28.90 17.45
CA GLY A 38 9.41 -30.14 17.44
C GLY A 38 10.75 -30.06 18.20
N ILE A 39 11.21 -28.87 18.57
CA ILE A 39 12.50 -28.66 19.24
C ILE A 39 12.29 -28.68 20.76
N GLN A 40 12.95 -29.63 21.43
CA GLN A 40 12.78 -29.88 22.86
C GLN A 40 13.66 -28.99 23.75
N SER A 41 14.73 -28.40 23.20
CA SER A 41 15.71 -27.60 23.96
C SER A 41 16.26 -26.45 23.15
N LEU A 42 16.48 -25.31 23.83
CA LEU A 42 17.09 -24.10 23.26
C LEU A 42 18.59 -24.27 22.96
N VAL A 43 19.24 -25.30 23.51
CA VAL A 43 20.65 -25.61 23.27
C VAL A 43 20.84 -26.56 22.07
N ASP A 44 19.74 -27.00 21.46
CA ASP A 44 19.78 -27.86 20.27
C ASP A 44 20.32 -27.08 19.06
N VAL A 45 21.17 -27.73 18.25
CA VAL A 45 21.64 -27.19 16.96
C VAL A 45 20.47 -26.88 16.03
N LYS A 46 19.37 -27.61 16.14
CA LYS A 46 18.12 -27.32 15.42
C LYS A 46 17.54 -25.97 15.81
N TYR A 47 17.60 -25.61 17.09
CA TYR A 47 17.15 -24.30 17.57
C TYR A 47 18.01 -23.18 16.99
N ASP A 48 19.34 -23.35 17.00
CA ASP A 48 20.27 -22.36 16.45
C ASP A 48 19.95 -22.04 14.98
N ARG A 49 19.79 -23.09 14.14
CA ARG A 49 19.40 -22.94 12.73
C ARG A 49 18.06 -22.24 12.57
N TRP A 50 17.05 -22.69 13.30
CA TRP A 50 15.71 -22.10 13.26
C TRP A 50 15.73 -20.62 13.67
N SER A 51 16.49 -20.29 14.72
CA SER A 51 16.62 -18.93 15.24
C SER A 51 17.31 -18.00 14.24
N LYS A 52 18.31 -18.50 13.50
CA LYS A 52 18.98 -17.78 12.41
C LYS A 52 18.00 -17.47 11.27
N THR A 53 17.23 -18.46 10.82
CA THR A 53 16.17 -18.26 9.82
C THR A 53 15.16 -17.20 10.28
N ARG A 54 14.72 -17.27 11.54
CA ARG A 54 13.80 -16.27 12.12
C ARG A 54 14.43 -14.87 12.14
N LEU A 55 15.69 -14.75 12.53
CA LEU A 55 16.40 -13.47 12.54
C LEU A 55 16.49 -12.89 11.13
N ASN A 56 16.91 -13.70 10.15
CA ASN A 56 17.00 -13.27 8.75
C ASN A 56 15.63 -12.81 8.22
N ARG A 57 14.55 -13.52 8.56
CA ARG A 57 13.18 -13.09 8.23
C ARG A 57 12.84 -11.70 8.81
N LEU A 58 13.20 -11.45 10.06
CA LEU A 58 12.96 -10.15 10.72
C LEU A 58 13.81 -9.03 10.10
N LEU A 59 15.06 -9.34 9.72
CA LEU A 59 15.93 -8.39 9.01
C LEU A 59 15.35 -8.05 7.64
N VAL A 60 14.89 -9.04 6.87
CA VAL A 60 14.24 -8.80 5.58
C VAL A 60 12.99 -7.94 5.74
N ASP A 61 12.09 -8.24 6.69
CA ASP A 61 10.88 -7.41 6.94
C ASP A 61 11.25 -5.97 7.33
N HIS A 62 12.27 -5.79 8.17
CA HIS A 62 12.76 -4.47 8.54
C HIS A 62 13.33 -3.70 7.33
N MET A 63 14.12 -4.36 6.48
CA MET A 63 14.69 -3.77 5.28
C MET A 63 13.60 -3.35 4.29
N LEU A 64 12.60 -4.20 4.07
CA LEU A 64 11.45 -3.92 3.21
C LEU A 64 10.67 -2.69 3.70
N ARG A 65 10.39 -2.59 5.01
CA ARG A 65 9.69 -1.43 5.59
C ARG A 65 10.51 -0.14 5.55
N SER A 66 11.83 -0.26 5.59
CA SER A 66 12.75 0.88 5.55
C SER A 66 13.08 1.35 4.12
N GLY A 67 12.57 0.66 3.09
CA GLY A 67 12.78 1.00 1.68
C GLY A 67 14.04 0.38 1.05
N TYR A 68 14.73 -0.53 1.74
CA TYR A 68 15.91 -1.26 1.25
C TYR A 68 15.50 -2.50 0.44
N LEU A 69 14.70 -2.30 -0.61
CA LEU A 69 14.06 -3.39 -1.35
C LEU A 69 15.06 -4.37 -1.98
N GLU A 70 16.11 -3.88 -2.63
CA GLU A 70 17.06 -4.74 -3.34
C GLU A 70 17.92 -5.57 -2.38
N SER A 71 18.38 -4.96 -1.28
CA SER A 71 19.09 -5.70 -0.23
C SER A 71 18.19 -6.75 0.45
N ALA A 72 16.92 -6.43 0.67
CA ALA A 72 15.95 -7.37 1.22
C ALA A 72 15.69 -8.56 0.28
N LYS A 73 15.55 -8.31 -1.02
CA LYS A 73 15.41 -9.35 -2.04
C LYS A 73 16.62 -10.26 -2.08
N GLN A 74 17.83 -9.68 -2.05
CA GLN A 74 19.07 -10.44 -2.08
C GLN A 74 19.18 -11.37 -0.86
N LEU A 75 18.97 -10.84 0.34
CA LEU A 75 19.01 -11.64 1.57
C LEU A 75 17.93 -12.72 1.58
N ALA A 76 16.71 -12.39 1.13
CA ALA A 76 15.64 -13.38 1.02
C ALA A 76 16.01 -14.51 0.05
N HIS A 77 16.66 -14.21 -1.06
CA HIS A 77 17.08 -15.20 -2.05
C HIS A 77 18.23 -16.09 -1.56
N GLU A 78 19.27 -15.49 -0.98
CA GLU A 78 20.43 -16.23 -0.48
C GLU A 78 20.08 -17.19 0.67
N GLU A 79 19.13 -16.79 1.53
CA GLU A 79 18.69 -17.58 2.69
C GLU A 79 17.43 -18.43 2.41
N GLY A 80 16.91 -18.41 1.17
CA GLY A 80 15.72 -19.19 0.76
C GLY A 80 14.43 -18.83 1.52
N LEU A 81 14.25 -17.54 1.82
CA LEU A 81 13.17 -17.01 2.65
C LEU A 81 12.01 -16.41 1.84
N GLU A 82 12.02 -16.50 0.51
CA GLU A 82 11.05 -15.78 -0.34
C GLU A 82 9.59 -16.12 -0.01
N ASP A 83 9.32 -17.36 0.42
CA ASP A 83 7.97 -17.78 0.83
C ASP A 83 7.59 -17.38 2.27
N LEU A 84 8.59 -17.00 3.08
CA LEU A 84 8.42 -16.58 4.47
C LEU A 84 8.28 -15.07 4.61
N VAL A 85 8.52 -14.30 3.54
CA VAL A 85 8.48 -12.83 3.54
C VAL A 85 7.59 -12.27 2.42
N ASP A 86 6.99 -11.11 2.65
CA ASP A 86 6.00 -10.50 1.75
C ASP A 86 6.63 -9.47 0.79
N VAL A 87 7.71 -9.85 0.08
CA VAL A 87 8.52 -8.94 -0.76
C VAL A 87 7.66 -8.15 -1.76
N HIS A 88 6.76 -8.82 -2.46
CA HIS A 88 5.93 -8.19 -3.49
C HIS A 88 4.97 -7.13 -2.92
N VAL A 89 4.44 -7.37 -1.71
CA VAL A 89 3.54 -6.43 -1.03
C VAL A 89 4.30 -5.15 -0.69
N PHE A 90 5.49 -5.29 -0.09
CA PHE A 90 6.31 -4.12 0.25
C PHE A 90 6.84 -3.40 -0.99
N ALA A 91 7.17 -4.11 -2.06
CA ALA A 91 7.55 -3.49 -3.34
C ALA A 91 6.41 -2.63 -3.92
N GLN A 92 5.14 -3.09 -3.80
CA GLN A 92 3.99 -2.28 -4.18
C GLN A 92 3.83 -1.06 -3.27
N CYS A 93 3.92 -1.25 -1.95
CA CYS A 93 3.84 -0.16 -0.97
C CYS A 93 4.90 0.92 -1.21
N GLN A 94 6.15 0.51 -1.45
CA GLN A 94 7.25 1.43 -1.70
C GLN A 94 7.03 2.25 -2.97
N ARG A 95 6.60 1.60 -4.07
CA ARG A 95 6.28 2.29 -5.32
C ARG A 95 5.19 3.34 -5.15
N ILE A 96 4.11 2.98 -4.44
CA ILE A 96 3.03 3.92 -4.12
C ILE A 96 3.58 5.07 -3.28
N ALA A 97 4.35 4.79 -2.22
CA ALA A 97 4.93 5.81 -1.35
C ALA A 97 5.88 6.76 -2.10
N GLU A 98 6.70 6.24 -3.02
CA GLU A 98 7.56 7.03 -3.89
C GLU A 98 6.76 7.91 -4.85
N SER A 99 5.66 7.41 -5.43
CA SER A 99 4.77 8.23 -6.25
C SER A 99 4.16 9.38 -5.45
N LEU A 100 3.71 9.11 -4.22
CA LEU A 100 3.13 10.12 -3.34
C LEU A 100 4.15 11.19 -2.94
N ARG A 101 5.42 10.82 -2.72
CA ARG A 101 6.51 11.79 -2.47
C ARG A 101 6.76 12.71 -3.67
N ARG A 102 6.46 12.28 -4.89
CA ARG A 102 6.50 13.10 -6.11
C ARG A 102 5.21 13.89 -6.36
N GLY A 103 4.21 13.80 -5.47
CA GLY A 103 2.89 14.42 -5.66
C GLY A 103 1.94 13.64 -6.58
N GLU A 104 2.33 12.45 -7.01
CA GLU A 104 1.52 11.61 -7.90
C GLU A 104 0.57 10.72 -7.08
N THR A 105 -0.74 10.93 -7.20
CA THR A 105 -1.75 10.17 -6.43
C THR A 105 -2.37 8.99 -7.20
N LYS A 106 -2.04 8.84 -8.47
CA LYS A 106 -2.69 7.90 -9.39
C LYS A 106 -2.56 6.45 -8.93
N GLU A 107 -1.35 6.01 -8.57
CA GLU A 107 -1.11 4.63 -8.13
C GLU A 107 -1.82 4.33 -6.81
N ALA A 108 -1.74 5.25 -5.85
CA ALA A 108 -2.42 5.12 -4.56
C ALA A 108 -3.96 5.02 -4.72
N LEU A 109 -4.54 5.84 -5.60
CA LEU A 109 -5.98 5.81 -5.89
C LEU A 109 -6.41 4.53 -6.59
N GLN A 110 -5.57 3.99 -7.49
CA GLN A 110 -5.82 2.70 -8.11
C GLN A 110 -5.85 1.60 -7.03
N TRP A 111 -4.86 1.58 -6.15
CA TRP A 111 -4.78 0.64 -5.03
C TRP A 111 -5.99 0.77 -4.10
N CYS A 112 -6.46 1.99 -3.80
CA CYS A 112 -7.71 2.20 -3.06
C CYS A 112 -8.93 1.61 -3.76
N GLY A 113 -9.00 1.71 -5.08
CA GLY A 113 -10.08 1.11 -5.87
C GLY A 113 -10.09 -0.41 -5.78
N GLU A 114 -8.92 -1.04 -5.86
CA GLU A 114 -8.74 -2.49 -5.71
C GLU A 114 -9.09 -2.97 -4.28
N ASN A 115 -8.82 -2.15 -3.27
CA ASN A 115 -9.00 -2.50 -1.85
C ASN A 115 -10.23 -1.84 -1.18
N LYS A 116 -11.18 -1.33 -1.98
CA LYS A 116 -12.28 -0.48 -1.49
C LYS A 116 -13.12 -1.11 -0.38
N VAL A 117 -13.41 -2.42 -0.47
CA VAL A 117 -14.23 -3.12 0.53
C VAL A 117 -13.52 -3.18 1.89
N ALA A 118 -12.22 -3.47 1.89
CA ALA A 118 -11.41 -3.51 3.11
C ALA A 118 -11.29 -2.10 3.73
N LEU A 119 -11.01 -1.08 2.90
CA LEU A 119 -10.91 0.31 3.35
C LEU A 119 -12.22 0.82 3.96
N LYS A 120 -13.37 0.47 3.38
CA LYS A 120 -14.69 0.84 3.90
C LYS A 120 -14.96 0.21 5.28
N LYS A 121 -14.58 -1.07 5.48
CA LYS A 121 -14.72 -1.75 6.77
C LYS A 121 -13.86 -1.14 7.87
N LEU A 122 -12.67 -0.68 7.51
CA LEU A 122 -11.73 -0.01 8.43
C LEU A 122 -12.08 1.47 8.67
N HIS A 123 -13.13 1.99 8.04
CA HIS A 123 -13.45 3.43 8.05
C HIS A 123 -12.22 4.31 7.69
N ASN A 124 -11.41 3.84 6.74
CA ASN A 124 -10.17 4.50 6.37
C ASN A 124 -10.42 5.71 5.46
N LYS A 125 -9.88 6.88 5.83
CA LYS A 125 -10.00 8.14 5.09
C LYS A 125 -9.00 8.33 3.95
N LEU A 126 -8.13 7.36 3.68
CA LEU A 126 -7.06 7.45 2.67
C LEU A 126 -7.56 7.89 1.29
N GLU A 127 -8.67 7.32 0.80
CA GLU A 127 -9.20 7.72 -0.51
C GLU A 127 -9.58 9.21 -0.53
N PHE A 128 -10.19 9.72 0.53
CA PHE A 128 -10.53 11.13 0.66
C PHE A 128 -9.27 12.01 0.69
N GLU A 129 -8.27 11.65 1.49
CA GLU A 129 -7.00 12.38 1.58
C GLU A 129 -6.26 12.43 0.24
N LEU A 130 -6.24 11.33 -0.51
CA LEU A 130 -5.65 11.27 -1.84
C LEU A 130 -6.40 12.15 -2.86
N ARG A 131 -7.74 12.18 -2.80
CA ARG A 131 -8.55 13.07 -3.64
C ARG A 131 -8.31 14.54 -3.26
N MET A 132 -8.17 14.85 -1.99
CA MET A 132 -7.82 16.19 -1.54
C MET A 132 -6.43 16.60 -2.02
N GLN A 133 -5.44 15.70 -1.95
CA GLN A 133 -4.11 15.95 -2.51
C GLN A 133 -4.17 16.18 -4.03
N GLN A 134 -4.93 15.38 -4.77
CA GLN A 134 -5.15 15.59 -6.21
C GLN A 134 -5.73 16.98 -6.51
N TYR A 135 -6.68 17.44 -5.71
CA TYR A 135 -7.23 18.79 -5.81
C TYR A 135 -6.16 19.88 -5.56
N ILE A 136 -5.31 19.69 -4.54
CA ILE A 136 -4.21 20.62 -4.22
C ILE A 136 -3.21 20.70 -5.38
N GLU A 137 -2.84 19.56 -5.99
CA GLU A 137 -1.92 19.55 -7.13
C GLU A 137 -2.52 20.22 -8.38
N MET A 138 -3.83 20.06 -8.64
CA MET A 138 -4.52 20.80 -9.71
C MET A 138 -4.46 22.31 -9.47
N LEU A 139 -4.64 22.77 -8.23
CA LEU A 139 -4.50 24.18 -7.89
C LEU A 139 -3.07 24.69 -8.08
N ARG A 140 -2.06 23.90 -7.72
CA ARG A 140 -0.64 24.21 -7.94
C ARG A 140 -0.29 24.30 -9.42
N ALA A 141 -0.90 23.48 -10.26
CA ALA A 141 -0.77 23.53 -11.72
C ALA A 141 -1.53 24.70 -12.37
N GLY A 142 -2.36 25.44 -11.61
CA GLY A 142 -3.19 26.53 -12.14
C GLY A 142 -4.50 26.10 -12.80
N GLU A 143 -4.81 24.80 -12.76
CA GLU A 143 -6.00 24.16 -13.36
C GLU A 143 -7.27 24.38 -12.49
N ARG A 144 -7.63 25.66 -12.28
CA ARG A 144 -8.69 26.05 -11.33
C ARG A 144 -10.07 25.51 -11.71
N THR A 145 -10.36 25.40 -13.01
CA THR A 145 -11.66 24.92 -13.49
C THR A 145 -11.83 23.42 -13.22
N GLU A 146 -10.79 22.65 -13.52
CA GLU A 146 -10.68 21.21 -13.28
C GLU A 146 -10.73 20.92 -11.78
N ALA A 147 -9.97 21.68 -10.98
CA ALA A 147 -9.99 21.57 -9.52
C ALA A 147 -11.41 21.75 -8.94
N ARG A 148 -12.18 22.73 -9.44
CA ARG A 148 -13.57 22.95 -9.02
C ARG A 148 -14.47 21.76 -9.35
N GLN A 149 -14.35 21.23 -10.58
CA GLN A 149 -15.14 20.07 -10.99
C GLN A 149 -14.78 18.82 -10.17
N HIS A 150 -13.50 18.63 -9.89
CA HIS A 150 -12.98 17.55 -9.07
C HIS A 150 -13.53 17.64 -7.63
N ALA A 151 -13.42 18.81 -6.99
CA ALA A 151 -13.92 19.05 -5.64
C ALA A 151 -15.42 18.72 -5.53
N LYS A 152 -16.23 19.19 -6.50
CA LYS A 152 -17.67 18.90 -6.54
C LYS A 152 -17.96 17.40 -6.62
N LYS A 153 -17.13 16.65 -7.34
CA LYS A 153 -17.34 15.22 -7.58
C LYS A 153 -16.88 14.34 -6.42
N TYR A 154 -15.75 14.65 -5.80
CA TYR A 154 -15.08 13.76 -4.85
C TYR A 154 -15.04 14.28 -3.41
N LEU A 155 -14.99 15.59 -3.21
CA LEU A 155 -14.88 16.19 -1.88
C LEU A 155 -16.23 16.55 -1.28
N THR A 156 -17.11 17.22 -2.05
CA THR A 156 -18.44 17.66 -1.60
C THR A 156 -19.31 16.54 -1.01
N PRO A 157 -19.33 15.30 -1.53
CA PRO A 157 -20.10 14.21 -0.92
C PRO A 157 -19.70 13.88 0.52
N HIS A 158 -18.53 14.30 0.97
CA HIS A 158 -18.01 14.08 2.32
C HIS A 158 -18.06 15.35 3.19
N SER A 159 -18.82 16.38 2.78
CA SER A 159 -18.89 17.67 3.49
C SER A 159 -19.37 17.54 4.93
N GLU A 160 -20.27 16.61 5.23
CA GLU A 160 -20.77 16.39 6.60
C GLU A 160 -19.69 15.81 7.52
N THR A 161 -18.74 15.05 6.97
CA THR A 161 -17.70 14.36 7.76
C THR A 161 -16.40 15.16 7.84
N TYR A 162 -16.00 15.82 6.76
CA TYR A 162 -14.69 16.48 6.64
C TYR A 162 -14.80 17.98 6.29
N GLN A 163 -15.84 18.65 6.80
CA GLN A 163 -16.15 20.04 6.47
C GLN A 163 -14.95 20.98 6.66
N SER A 164 -14.24 20.87 7.78
CA SER A 164 -13.09 21.72 8.11
C SER A 164 -11.99 21.61 7.07
N ASP A 165 -11.67 20.38 6.66
CA ASP A 165 -10.59 20.10 5.70
C ASP A 165 -10.97 20.59 4.30
N ILE A 166 -12.23 20.40 3.92
CA ILE A 166 -12.77 20.87 2.63
C ILE A 166 -12.78 22.39 2.57
N LEU A 167 -13.21 23.08 3.64
CA LEU A 167 -13.18 24.54 3.71
C LEU A 167 -11.75 25.08 3.65
N ARG A 168 -10.81 24.41 4.33
CA ARG A 168 -9.39 24.76 4.27
C ARG A 168 -8.84 24.57 2.85
N ALA A 169 -9.13 23.45 2.21
CA ALA A 169 -8.75 23.22 0.82
C ALA A 169 -9.36 24.26 -0.12
N ALA A 170 -10.63 24.63 0.06
CA ALA A 170 -11.30 25.65 -0.75
C ALA A 170 -10.64 27.04 -0.64
N GLY A 171 -10.07 27.37 0.53
CA GLY A 171 -9.29 28.59 0.73
C GLY A 171 -8.07 28.71 -0.20
N LEU A 172 -7.48 27.58 -0.60
CA LEU A 172 -6.34 27.54 -1.54
C LEU A 172 -6.71 28.05 -2.96
N MET A 173 -8.00 28.17 -3.30
CA MET A 173 -8.40 28.83 -4.55
C MET A 173 -8.25 30.36 -4.50
N VAL A 174 -8.33 30.93 -3.30
CA VAL A 174 -8.29 32.38 -3.08
C VAL A 174 -6.87 32.80 -2.71
N PHE A 175 -6.23 32.03 -1.82
CA PHE A 175 -4.91 32.34 -1.30
C PHE A 175 -3.80 31.66 -2.11
N PRO A 176 -2.95 32.43 -2.81
CA PRO A 176 -1.83 31.85 -3.54
C PRO A 176 -0.73 31.37 -2.57
N PRO A 177 0.22 30.54 -3.03
CA PRO A 177 1.29 30.00 -2.18
C PRO A 177 2.18 31.06 -1.50
N ASN A 178 2.21 32.28 -2.02
CA ASN A 178 2.95 33.43 -1.49
C ASN A 178 2.09 34.36 -0.63
N THR A 179 0.96 33.87 -0.10
CA THR A 179 0.10 34.68 0.77
C THR A 179 0.71 34.87 2.16
N ASP A 180 0.46 36.03 2.77
CA ASP A 180 0.75 36.29 4.18
C ASP A 180 -0.39 35.89 5.12
N ALA A 181 -1.52 35.40 4.58
CA ALA A 181 -2.68 35.02 5.36
C ALA A 181 -2.51 33.65 6.04
N GLU A 182 -2.54 33.61 7.36
CA GLU A 182 -2.66 32.35 8.11
C GLU A 182 -4.03 31.68 7.84
N PRO A 183 -4.14 30.34 7.77
CA PRO A 183 -3.10 29.31 7.97
C PRO A 183 -2.44 28.85 6.65
N TYR A 184 -2.46 29.69 5.61
CA TYR A 184 -1.99 29.36 4.25
C TYR A 184 -0.59 29.89 3.95
N LYS A 185 -0.06 30.74 4.85
CA LYS A 185 1.36 31.08 4.89
C LYS A 185 2.18 29.80 5.09
N VAL A 186 3.08 29.52 4.15
CA VAL A 186 4.02 28.37 4.19
C VAL A 186 5.16 28.65 5.15
#